data_AF-A0AAT9M5C2-F1
#
_entry.id   AF-A0AAT9M5C2-F1
#
_cell.length_a   1.000
_cell.length_b   1.000
_cell.length_c   1.000
_cell.angle_alpha   90.00
_cell.angle_beta   90.00
_cell.angle_gamma   90.00
#
_symmetry.space_group_name_H-M   'P 1'
#
loop_
_entity.id
_entity.type
_entity.pdbx_description
1 polymer ?
#
loop_
_entity_poly.entity_id
_entity_poly.type
_entity_poly.pdbx_seq_one_letter_code
_entity_poly.pdbx_strand_id
1 'polypeptide(L)'
;MTELTAHATPSKFAMVGLTFDDVLLLPAESDVIPSQVDTSTKLSRNVTLRIPLVSAAMDTVTEARMAIAMARQGGIGVLHRNLSIEEQTAQAEVVKRSEAGMVTDPVTCSPDATLAEVDALCGKFRISGVPVTEPDGKLIGIITNRDMRFEVDHSRPVREVMTQGPLVTAQVGVSAEAALGLLRRHKIEKLPIVDGDGKLRGLITVKDFVKTEQYPMATKDPDGRLICGAAVGVGEDAYARAMSLAEAGVDVLMVDTAHGHSRSVLEMVARLKKDLGDSVDIVGGNVATRVGAQAMVDAGADGVKVGVGPGSICTTRVVAGVGVPQISAIYEADQACRPAGVPVIGDGGIQYSGDIAKAIAAGASAVMMGGLLGGTAEAPGDLILVNGKQFKIYRGMGSLGAMQSRGQAKSYSKDRYFQDDVLNEDKLVPEGIEGRVPFRGPLSQVTHQLIGGLRAGMGYTGSSTIAELQDKQLVRITAAGLKESHPHDITMTVEAPNYTTR
;
A
#
# COMPACT_ATOMS: atom_id res chain seq x y z
N MET A 1 32.77 10.05 37.15
CA MET A 1 32.05 10.27 35.88
C MET A 1 30.58 10.10 36.19
N THR A 2 30.00 11.16 36.70
CA THR A 2 28.70 11.19 37.36
C THR A 2 27.80 12.09 36.51
N GLU A 3 26.63 11.57 36.15
CA GLU A 3 25.41 12.33 35.83
C GLU A 3 25.56 13.53 34.86
N LEU A 4 25.56 13.25 33.56
CA LEU A 4 25.14 14.24 32.55
C LEU A 4 23.74 13.93 31.98
N THR A 5 23.00 13.00 32.58
CA THR A 5 21.71 12.53 32.05
C THR A 5 20.71 12.30 33.16
N ALA A 6 19.81 13.27 33.27
CA ALA A 6 18.41 13.20 33.70
C ALA A 6 18.09 14.32 34.69
N HIS A 7 17.84 15.52 34.19
CA HIS A 7 16.89 16.37 34.89
C HIS A 7 15.58 15.59 34.92
N ALA A 8 15.13 15.17 36.11
CA ALA A 8 13.85 14.51 36.28
C ALA A 8 12.77 15.45 35.72
N THR A 9 12.24 15.10 34.56
CA THR A 9 11.16 15.85 33.93
C THR A 9 10.01 15.93 34.93
N PRO A 10 9.51 17.13 35.29
CA PRO A 10 8.42 17.26 36.25
C PRO A 10 7.20 16.44 35.79
N SER A 11 6.41 15.88 36.73
CA SER A 11 5.29 14.97 36.42
C SER A 11 4.23 15.53 35.45
N LYS A 12 4.13 16.86 35.32
CA LYS A 12 3.27 17.53 34.33
C LYS A 12 3.72 17.28 32.88
N PHE A 13 5.02 17.06 32.65
CA PHE A 13 5.60 16.81 31.34
C PHE A 13 5.89 15.31 31.22
N ALA A 14 5.17 14.62 30.34
CA ALA A 14 5.24 13.16 30.25
C ALA A 14 6.63 12.64 29.85
N MET A 15 7.27 13.26 28.85
CA MET A 15 8.61 12.89 28.37
C MET A 15 9.22 13.99 27.49
N VAL A 16 10.54 13.93 27.26
CA VAL A 16 11.20 14.63 26.16
C VAL A 16 11.06 13.79 24.90
N GLY A 17 10.39 14.31 23.88
CA GLY A 17 10.20 13.61 22.60
C GLY A 17 11.31 13.91 21.59
N LEU A 18 11.62 12.94 20.73
CA LEU A 18 12.59 13.03 19.64
C LEU A 18 11.91 12.77 18.30
N THR A 19 12.33 13.49 17.26
CA THR A 19 11.98 13.26 15.85
C THR A 19 13.19 12.78 15.04
N PHE A 20 13.00 12.54 13.75
CA PHE A 20 14.06 12.04 12.85
C PHE A 20 15.32 12.91 12.84
N ASP A 21 15.14 14.23 12.89
CA ASP A 21 16.22 15.23 12.88
C ASP A 21 16.96 15.36 14.22
N ASP A 22 16.43 14.76 15.30
CA ASP A 22 17.07 14.78 16.62
C ASP A 22 18.01 13.59 16.85
N VAL A 23 18.06 12.64 15.90
CA VAL A 23 18.81 11.39 16.05
C VAL A 23 19.56 10.97 14.79
N LEU A 24 20.67 10.24 14.99
CA LEU A 24 21.38 9.48 13.97
C LEU A 24 21.46 8.01 14.39
N LEU A 25 21.64 7.11 13.41
CA LEU A 25 22.02 5.72 13.70
C LEU A 25 23.47 5.67 14.14
N LEU A 26 23.75 4.95 15.22
CA LEU A 26 25.11 4.70 15.67
C LEU A 26 25.72 3.58 14.80
N PRO A 27 26.82 3.81 14.08
CA PRO A 27 27.50 2.75 13.33
C PRO A 27 27.98 1.62 14.25
N ALA A 28 28.04 0.41 13.72
CA ALA A 28 28.51 -0.77 14.44
C ALA A 28 29.44 -1.61 13.56
N GLU A 29 30.10 -2.60 14.16
CA GLU A 29 30.88 -3.60 13.41
C GLU A 29 29.99 -4.28 12.36
N SER A 30 30.53 -4.50 11.16
CA SER A 30 29.78 -5.02 10.03
C SER A 30 30.68 -5.78 9.05
N ASP A 31 30.28 -7.01 8.74
CA ASP A 31 30.71 -7.81 7.59
C ASP A 31 29.58 -7.90 6.52
N VAL A 32 28.52 -7.12 6.70
CA VAL A 32 27.31 -7.15 5.89
C VAL A 32 27.48 -6.36 4.60
N ILE A 33 27.21 -7.02 3.46
CA ILE A 33 27.21 -6.36 2.14
C ILE A 33 25.81 -5.77 1.88
N PRO A 34 25.65 -4.45 1.68
CA PRO A 34 24.34 -3.81 1.52
C PRO A 34 23.44 -4.41 0.44
N SER A 35 24.01 -4.95 -0.64
CA SER A 35 23.23 -5.57 -1.72
C SER A 35 22.64 -6.94 -1.36
N GLN A 36 23.10 -7.56 -0.27
CA GLN A 36 22.71 -8.91 0.15
C GLN A 36 21.75 -8.91 1.36
N VAL A 37 21.49 -7.76 1.98
CA VAL A 37 20.59 -7.69 3.13
C VAL A 37 19.14 -7.99 2.75
N ASP A 38 18.42 -8.63 3.66
CA ASP A 38 17.00 -8.89 3.52
C ASP A 38 16.18 -7.74 4.12
N THR A 39 15.45 -7.05 3.25
CA THR A 39 14.54 -5.97 3.62
C THR A 39 13.10 -6.43 3.84
N SER A 40 12.84 -7.74 3.77
CA SER A 40 11.51 -8.30 4.02
C SER A 40 11.06 -8.02 5.45
N THR A 41 9.78 -7.70 5.62
CA THR A 41 9.23 -7.28 6.92
C THR A 41 7.76 -7.66 7.06
N LYS A 42 7.27 -7.72 8.30
CA LYS A 42 5.83 -7.87 8.58
C LYS A 42 5.16 -6.50 8.59
N LEU A 43 4.13 -6.33 7.77
CA LEU A 43 3.23 -5.17 7.83
C LEU A 43 2.21 -5.33 8.98
N SER A 44 1.73 -6.56 9.12
CA SER A 44 0.78 -7.05 10.13
C SER A 44 1.13 -8.50 10.45
N ARG A 45 0.38 -9.18 11.33
CA ARG A 45 0.70 -10.53 11.80
C ARG A 45 0.93 -11.52 10.65
N ASN A 46 0.10 -11.46 9.61
CA ASN A 46 0.07 -12.43 8.51
C ASN A 46 0.59 -11.87 7.18
N VAL A 47 0.64 -10.55 7.00
CA VAL A 47 1.11 -9.94 5.74
C VAL A 47 2.60 -9.57 5.81
N THR A 48 3.40 -10.21 4.95
CA THR A 48 4.83 -9.94 4.79
C THR A 48 5.09 -9.16 3.50
N LEU A 49 5.82 -8.07 3.59
CA LEU A 49 6.30 -7.27 2.47
C LEU A 49 7.74 -7.65 2.13
N ARG A 50 8.14 -7.48 0.85
CA ARG A 50 9.54 -7.62 0.42
C ARG A 50 10.38 -6.38 0.70
N ILE A 51 9.74 -5.21 0.80
CA ILE A 51 10.34 -3.96 1.22
C ILE A 51 9.42 -3.24 2.23
N PRO A 52 9.96 -2.50 3.22
CA PRO A 52 9.19 -1.93 4.32
C PRO A 52 8.45 -0.63 3.95
N LEU A 53 7.90 -0.53 2.74
CA LEU A 53 7.26 0.68 2.23
C LEU A 53 5.76 0.50 2.01
N VAL A 54 5.00 1.47 2.53
CA VAL A 54 3.55 1.56 2.41
C VAL A 54 3.18 2.91 1.80
N SER A 55 2.34 2.95 0.75
CA SER A 55 1.82 4.23 0.24
C SER A 55 0.58 4.65 1.00
N ALA A 56 0.54 5.93 1.42
CA ALA A 56 -0.50 6.45 2.30
C ALA A 56 -1.90 6.46 1.66
N ALA A 57 -2.92 6.25 2.49
CA ALA A 57 -4.33 6.25 2.11
C ALA A 57 -4.87 7.67 1.87
N MET A 58 -4.39 8.30 0.81
CA MET A 58 -4.73 9.67 0.44
C MET A 58 -5.11 9.79 -1.03
N ASP A 59 -6.05 10.68 -1.33
CA ASP A 59 -6.58 10.90 -2.68
C ASP A 59 -5.58 11.54 -3.66
N THR A 60 -4.46 12.04 -3.16
CA THR A 60 -3.31 12.49 -3.96
C THR A 60 -2.13 11.51 -3.93
N VAL A 61 -2.31 10.29 -3.40
CA VAL A 61 -1.21 9.31 -3.26
C VAL A 61 -1.60 7.94 -3.81
N THR A 62 -2.71 7.34 -3.35
CA THR A 62 -2.94 5.90 -3.60
C THR A 62 -4.32 5.58 -4.15
N GLU A 63 -4.37 5.34 -5.45
CA GLU A 63 -5.42 4.58 -6.15
C GLU A 63 -4.83 3.30 -6.77
N ALA A 64 -5.60 2.53 -7.55
CA ALA A 64 -5.17 1.23 -8.08
C ALA A 64 -3.84 1.28 -8.83
N ARG A 65 -3.54 2.35 -9.58
CA ARG A 65 -2.25 2.50 -10.28
C ARG A 65 -1.07 2.50 -9.33
N MET A 66 -1.15 3.28 -8.25
CA MET A 66 -0.13 3.31 -7.20
C MET A 66 -0.09 1.98 -6.45
N ALA A 67 -1.24 1.42 -6.06
CA ALA A 67 -1.29 0.17 -5.31
C ALA A 67 -0.66 -1.01 -6.08
N ILE A 68 -0.98 -1.15 -7.38
CA ILE A 68 -0.34 -2.12 -8.27
C ILE A 68 1.17 -1.90 -8.35
N ALA A 69 1.60 -0.64 -8.52
CA ALA A 69 3.02 -0.32 -8.65
C ALA A 69 3.79 -0.59 -7.35
N MET A 70 3.23 -0.24 -6.20
CA MET A 70 3.81 -0.55 -4.88
C MET A 70 3.94 -2.05 -4.65
N ALA A 71 2.88 -2.82 -4.89
CA ALA A 71 2.90 -4.27 -4.74
C ALA A 71 3.96 -4.92 -5.65
N ARG A 72 4.09 -4.45 -6.91
CA ARG A 72 5.14 -4.89 -7.85
C ARG A 72 6.57 -4.59 -7.38
N GLN A 73 6.79 -3.47 -6.71
CA GLN A 73 8.10 -3.13 -6.14
C GLN A 73 8.36 -3.83 -4.80
N GLY A 74 7.40 -4.58 -4.26
CA GLY A 74 7.53 -5.35 -3.03
C GLY A 74 6.97 -4.67 -1.79
N GLY A 75 6.37 -3.49 -1.93
CA GLY A 75 5.64 -2.81 -0.85
C GLY A 75 4.15 -3.15 -0.91
N ILE A 76 3.33 -2.24 -0.40
CA ILE A 76 1.86 -2.28 -0.52
C ILE A 76 1.33 -0.85 -0.71
N GLY A 77 0.22 -0.71 -1.45
CA GLY A 77 -0.54 0.53 -1.45
C GLY A 77 -1.86 0.40 -0.70
N VAL A 78 -2.21 1.42 0.07
CA VAL A 78 -3.48 1.51 0.81
C VAL A 78 -4.44 2.44 0.10
N LEU A 79 -5.53 1.91 -0.46
CA LEU A 79 -6.55 2.68 -1.14
C LEU A 79 -7.24 3.65 -0.17
N HIS A 80 -7.32 4.93 -0.55
CA HIS A 80 -8.04 5.92 0.25
C HIS A 80 -9.55 5.68 0.22
N ARG A 81 -10.23 6.20 1.25
CA ARG A 81 -11.69 6.09 1.39
C ARG A 81 -12.48 7.32 0.96
N ASN A 82 -11.81 8.33 0.40
CA ASN A 82 -12.44 9.52 -0.19
C ASN A 82 -13.11 9.22 -1.55
N LEU A 83 -13.91 8.15 -1.59
CA LEU A 83 -14.62 7.57 -2.74
C LEU A 83 -15.93 6.94 -2.24
N SER A 84 -16.87 6.64 -3.13
CA SER A 84 -18.00 5.77 -2.76
C SER A 84 -17.51 4.38 -2.31
N ILE A 85 -18.40 3.56 -1.72
CA ILE A 85 -18.04 2.18 -1.35
C ILE A 85 -17.73 1.39 -2.63
N GLU A 86 -18.60 1.51 -3.62
CA GLU A 86 -18.52 0.84 -4.91
C GLU A 86 -17.23 1.21 -5.66
N GLU A 87 -16.86 2.50 -5.68
CA GLU A 87 -15.66 2.98 -6.35
C GLU A 87 -14.38 2.47 -5.66
N GLN A 88 -14.32 2.50 -4.32
CA GLN A 88 -13.16 1.98 -3.59
C GLN A 88 -13.02 0.46 -3.76
N THR A 89 -14.14 -0.27 -3.72
CA THR A 89 -14.19 -1.70 -4.00
C THR A 89 -13.73 -2.02 -5.42
N ALA A 90 -14.20 -1.28 -6.43
CA ALA A 90 -13.77 -1.46 -7.81
C ALA A 90 -12.26 -1.22 -7.98
N GLN A 91 -11.68 -0.25 -7.27
CA GLN A 91 -10.23 -0.04 -7.25
C GLN A 91 -9.50 -1.25 -6.67
N ALA A 92 -9.99 -1.84 -5.57
CA ALA A 92 -9.42 -3.06 -4.99
C ALA A 92 -9.46 -4.23 -5.97
N GLU A 93 -10.60 -4.47 -6.61
CA GLU A 93 -10.75 -5.52 -7.63
C GLU A 93 -9.75 -5.36 -8.78
N VAL A 94 -9.53 -4.12 -9.25
CA VAL A 94 -8.53 -3.83 -10.29
C VAL A 94 -7.12 -4.21 -9.83
N VAL A 95 -6.77 -3.97 -8.56
CA VAL A 95 -5.47 -4.39 -8.01
C VAL A 95 -5.36 -5.91 -7.96
N LYS A 96 -6.35 -6.58 -7.34
CA LYS A 96 -6.35 -8.04 -7.15
C LYS A 96 -6.42 -8.83 -8.46
N ARG A 97 -6.97 -8.24 -9.53
CA ARG A 97 -7.00 -8.83 -10.89
C ARG A 97 -5.80 -8.44 -11.76
N SER A 98 -4.93 -7.55 -11.29
CA SER A 98 -3.82 -7.02 -12.10
C SER A 98 -2.79 -8.11 -12.43
N GLU A 99 -2.54 -9.02 -11.49
CA GLU A 99 -1.75 -10.23 -11.66
C GLU A 99 -2.43 -11.32 -10.87
N ALA A 100 -2.62 -12.49 -11.46
CA ALA A 100 -3.07 -13.69 -10.77
C ALA A 100 -2.19 -14.83 -11.26
N GLY A 101 -1.71 -15.70 -10.37
CA GLY A 101 -0.98 -16.90 -10.79
C GLY A 101 -1.88 -17.82 -11.62
N MET A 102 -3.12 -18.01 -11.16
CA MET A 102 -4.21 -18.70 -11.83
C MET A 102 -5.51 -17.95 -11.53
N VAL A 103 -6.30 -17.62 -12.55
CA VAL A 103 -7.65 -17.08 -12.36
C VAL A 103 -8.59 -18.24 -12.08
N THR A 104 -9.15 -18.33 -10.88
CA THR A 104 -10.03 -19.44 -10.43
C THR A 104 -11.47 -19.34 -10.93
N ASP A 105 -11.93 -18.14 -11.30
CA ASP A 105 -13.23 -17.90 -11.92
C ASP A 105 -13.08 -17.01 -13.17
N PRO A 106 -12.58 -17.58 -14.28
CA PRO A 106 -12.33 -16.83 -15.49
C PRO A 106 -13.66 -16.41 -16.13
N VAL A 107 -13.73 -15.17 -16.62
CA VAL A 107 -14.87 -14.70 -17.41
C VAL A 107 -15.01 -15.59 -18.66
N THR A 108 -16.19 -16.19 -18.84
CA THR A 108 -16.51 -17.06 -19.98
C THR A 108 -17.60 -16.47 -20.87
N CYS A 109 -17.82 -17.07 -22.04
CA CYS A 109 -18.97 -16.79 -22.87
C CYS A 109 -19.66 -18.08 -23.37
N SER A 110 -20.93 -17.92 -23.76
CA SER A 110 -21.72 -18.98 -24.40
C SER A 110 -21.27 -19.19 -25.86
N PRO A 111 -21.32 -20.42 -26.39
CA PRO A 111 -21.11 -20.68 -27.82
C PRO A 111 -22.13 -19.99 -28.73
N ASP A 112 -23.28 -19.57 -28.20
CA ASP A 112 -24.34 -18.84 -28.92
C ASP A 112 -24.23 -17.32 -28.79
N ALA A 113 -23.30 -16.81 -27.96
CA ALA A 113 -23.05 -15.37 -27.88
C ALA A 113 -22.53 -14.85 -29.23
N THR A 114 -22.76 -13.58 -29.52
CA THR A 114 -22.25 -12.90 -30.70
C THR A 114 -20.81 -12.40 -30.47
N LEU A 115 -20.05 -12.19 -31.54
CA LEU A 115 -18.71 -11.59 -31.44
C LEU A 115 -18.76 -10.20 -30.81
N ALA A 116 -19.82 -9.42 -31.06
CA ALA A 116 -20.02 -8.10 -30.47
C ALA A 116 -20.15 -8.16 -28.92
N GLU A 117 -20.88 -9.15 -28.40
CA GLU A 117 -21.02 -9.35 -26.95
C GLU A 117 -19.69 -9.75 -26.31
N VAL A 118 -18.92 -10.61 -26.98
CA VAL A 118 -17.58 -11.00 -26.50
C VAL A 118 -16.59 -9.83 -26.55
N ASP A 119 -16.63 -8.99 -27.58
CA ASP A 119 -15.77 -7.81 -27.68
C ASP A 119 -16.10 -6.80 -26.57
N ALA A 120 -17.39 -6.55 -26.31
CA ALA A 120 -17.83 -5.73 -25.19
C ALA A 120 -17.37 -6.29 -23.83
N LEU A 121 -17.45 -7.62 -23.66
CA LEU A 121 -16.97 -8.33 -22.46
C LEU A 121 -15.45 -8.16 -22.30
N CYS A 122 -14.69 -8.37 -23.37
CA CYS A 122 -13.24 -8.18 -23.40
C CYS A 122 -12.84 -6.73 -23.09
N GLY A 123 -13.56 -5.76 -23.65
CA GLY A 123 -13.36 -4.33 -23.39
C GLY A 123 -13.65 -3.94 -21.94
N LYS A 124 -14.76 -4.43 -21.38
CA LYS A 124 -15.15 -4.19 -19.99
C LYS A 124 -14.11 -4.73 -19.00
N PHE A 125 -13.66 -5.96 -19.21
CA PHE A 125 -12.72 -6.64 -18.29
C PHE A 125 -11.24 -6.44 -18.67
N ARG A 126 -10.95 -5.73 -19.76
CA ARG A 126 -9.60 -5.51 -20.31
C ARG A 126 -8.79 -6.80 -20.52
N ILE A 127 -9.47 -7.83 -21.01
CA ILE A 127 -8.89 -9.15 -21.33
C ILE A 127 -8.85 -9.35 -22.85
N SER A 128 -7.93 -10.20 -23.34
CA SER A 128 -7.70 -10.42 -24.78
C SER A 128 -8.35 -11.69 -25.33
N GLY A 129 -9.27 -12.28 -24.58
CA GLY A 129 -9.97 -13.51 -24.94
C GLY A 129 -10.58 -14.21 -23.74
N VAL A 130 -11.58 -15.03 -24.01
CA VAL A 130 -12.40 -15.72 -23.02
C VAL A 130 -12.57 -17.20 -23.38
N PRO A 131 -12.56 -18.10 -22.38
CA PRO A 131 -12.98 -19.48 -22.57
C PRO A 131 -14.46 -19.55 -22.98
N VAL A 132 -14.80 -20.49 -23.85
CA VAL A 132 -16.18 -20.76 -24.27
C VAL A 132 -16.66 -22.01 -23.56
N THR A 133 -17.76 -21.89 -22.82
CA THR A 133 -18.29 -22.97 -21.98
C THR A 133 -19.75 -23.25 -22.27
N GLU A 134 -20.13 -24.52 -22.18
CA GLU A 134 -21.54 -24.95 -22.12
C GLU A 134 -22.20 -24.51 -20.80
N PRO A 135 -23.54 -24.50 -20.71
CA PRO A 135 -24.27 -24.14 -19.49
C PRO A 135 -23.90 -24.98 -18.26
N ASP A 136 -23.39 -26.21 -18.44
CA ASP A 136 -22.94 -27.10 -17.38
C ASP A 136 -21.50 -26.84 -16.90
N GLY A 137 -20.82 -25.86 -17.49
CA GLY A 137 -19.44 -25.46 -17.19
C GLY A 137 -18.36 -26.19 -18.00
N LYS A 138 -18.75 -27.06 -18.94
CA LYS A 138 -17.79 -27.79 -19.78
C LYS A 138 -17.08 -26.87 -20.76
N LEU A 139 -15.75 -26.93 -20.80
CA LEU A 139 -14.94 -26.16 -21.74
C LEU A 139 -15.04 -26.77 -23.14
N ILE A 140 -15.49 -25.97 -24.12
CA ILE A 140 -15.66 -26.41 -25.52
C ILE A 140 -14.82 -25.62 -26.52
N GLY A 141 -14.31 -24.45 -26.13
CA GLY A 141 -13.55 -23.58 -27.02
C GLY A 141 -12.83 -22.47 -26.29
N ILE A 142 -12.05 -21.69 -27.03
CA ILE A 142 -11.54 -20.39 -26.59
C ILE A 142 -11.64 -19.41 -27.74
N ILE A 143 -12.06 -18.18 -27.45
CA ILE A 143 -12.09 -17.09 -28.43
C ILE A 143 -11.21 -15.94 -27.95
N THR A 144 -10.43 -15.38 -28.86
CA THR A 144 -9.45 -14.34 -28.57
C THR A 144 -9.59 -13.15 -29.51
N ASN A 145 -8.97 -12.03 -29.14
CA ASN A 145 -8.89 -10.86 -30.01
C ASN A 145 -8.27 -11.19 -31.37
N ARG A 146 -7.42 -12.22 -31.47
CA ARG A 146 -6.82 -12.62 -32.76
C ARG A 146 -7.86 -13.27 -33.68
N ASP A 147 -8.80 -14.02 -33.11
CA ASP A 147 -9.85 -14.71 -33.87
C ASP A 147 -10.88 -13.69 -34.37
N MET A 148 -11.28 -12.74 -33.52
CA MET A 148 -12.27 -11.72 -33.87
C MET A 148 -11.73 -10.63 -34.81
N ARG A 149 -10.43 -10.34 -34.80
CA ARG A 149 -9.84 -9.19 -35.54
C ARG A 149 -10.00 -9.25 -37.05
N PHE A 150 -10.23 -10.43 -37.61
CA PHE A 150 -10.38 -10.65 -39.05
C PHE A 150 -11.85 -10.77 -39.48
N GLU A 151 -12.79 -10.72 -38.54
CA GLU A 151 -14.21 -10.83 -38.80
C GLU A 151 -14.80 -9.45 -39.12
N VAL A 152 -15.62 -9.39 -40.18
CA VAL A 152 -16.32 -8.16 -40.60
C VAL A 152 -17.73 -8.11 -40.01
N ASP A 153 -18.38 -9.26 -39.90
CA ASP A 153 -19.72 -9.39 -39.32
C ASP A 153 -19.63 -9.85 -37.86
N HIS A 154 -19.83 -8.90 -36.95
CA HIS A 154 -19.77 -9.15 -35.51
C HIS A 154 -21.08 -9.74 -34.92
N SER A 155 -22.11 -9.94 -35.74
CA SER A 155 -23.35 -10.60 -35.31
C SER A 155 -23.26 -12.13 -35.30
N ARG A 156 -22.20 -12.68 -35.91
CA ARG A 156 -21.95 -14.12 -35.99
C ARG A 156 -21.80 -14.75 -34.60
N PRO A 157 -22.25 -16.01 -34.43
CA PRO A 157 -22.11 -16.71 -33.15
C PRO A 157 -20.68 -17.19 -32.91
N VAL A 158 -20.24 -17.14 -31.65
CA VAL A 158 -18.88 -17.50 -31.19
C VAL A 158 -18.46 -18.90 -31.64
N ARG A 159 -19.38 -19.87 -31.63
CA ARG A 159 -19.09 -21.27 -32.03
C ARG A 159 -18.51 -21.41 -33.43
N GLU A 160 -18.81 -20.48 -34.34
CA GLU A 160 -18.32 -20.51 -35.72
C GLU A 160 -16.88 -19.99 -35.89
N VAL A 161 -16.39 -19.22 -34.92
CA VAL A 161 -15.11 -18.48 -35.02
C VAL A 161 -14.10 -18.92 -33.96
N MET A 162 -14.57 -19.42 -32.82
CA MET A 162 -13.70 -19.85 -31.72
C MET A 162 -12.72 -20.95 -32.14
N THR A 163 -11.58 -21.02 -31.46
CA THR A 163 -10.71 -22.20 -31.56
C THR A 163 -11.43 -23.40 -30.93
N GLN A 164 -11.75 -24.39 -31.75
CA GLN A 164 -12.39 -25.64 -31.34
C GLN A 164 -11.34 -26.70 -30.97
N GLY A 165 -11.73 -27.69 -30.18
CA GLY A 165 -10.83 -28.70 -29.62
C GLY A 165 -10.07 -29.57 -30.64
N PRO A 166 -9.02 -30.31 -30.20
CA PRO A 166 -8.59 -30.44 -28.80
C PRO A 166 -7.76 -29.25 -28.33
N LEU A 167 -8.25 -28.55 -27.30
CA LEU A 167 -7.54 -27.45 -26.67
C LEU A 167 -6.43 -28.02 -25.78
N VAL A 168 -5.29 -27.33 -25.77
CA VAL A 168 -4.27 -27.59 -24.75
C VAL A 168 -4.80 -27.07 -23.42
N THR A 169 -4.95 -27.97 -22.46
CA THR A 169 -5.46 -27.67 -21.11
C THR A 169 -4.50 -28.26 -20.08
N ALA A 170 -4.65 -27.82 -18.82
CA ALA A 170 -4.01 -28.46 -17.68
C ALA A 170 -5.03 -28.85 -16.62
N GLN A 171 -4.68 -29.82 -15.78
CA GLN A 171 -5.54 -30.26 -14.68
C GLN A 171 -5.42 -29.30 -13.48
N VAL A 172 -6.47 -29.25 -12.66
CA VAL A 172 -6.43 -28.56 -11.36
C VAL A 172 -5.22 -29.05 -10.55
N GLY A 173 -4.46 -28.11 -9.97
CA GLY A 173 -3.24 -28.41 -9.22
C GLY A 173 -1.95 -28.48 -10.05
N VAL A 174 -1.99 -28.11 -11.34
CA VAL A 174 -0.77 -27.98 -12.16
C VAL A 174 0.21 -26.98 -11.53
N SER A 175 1.49 -27.33 -11.50
CA SER A 175 2.52 -26.40 -11.01
C SER A 175 2.75 -25.26 -12.01
N ALA A 176 3.17 -24.09 -11.51
CA ALA A 176 3.47 -22.93 -12.35
C ALA A 176 4.54 -23.27 -13.42
N GLU A 177 5.56 -24.07 -13.05
CA GLU A 177 6.60 -24.52 -13.98
C GLU A 177 6.04 -25.43 -15.08
N ALA A 178 5.17 -26.39 -14.74
CA ALA A 178 4.54 -27.26 -15.72
C ALA A 178 3.59 -26.48 -16.65
N ALA A 179 2.80 -25.55 -16.09
CA ALA A 179 1.94 -24.66 -16.86
C ALA A 179 2.73 -23.79 -17.84
N LEU A 180 3.85 -23.20 -17.40
CA LEU A 180 4.77 -22.47 -18.26
C LEU A 180 5.37 -23.36 -19.36
N GLY A 181 5.71 -24.60 -19.00
CA GLY A 181 6.18 -25.62 -19.95
C GLY A 181 5.16 -25.90 -21.05
N LEU A 182 3.88 -26.03 -20.70
CA LEU A 182 2.78 -26.22 -21.67
C LEU A 182 2.61 -25.00 -22.57
N LEU A 183 2.54 -23.79 -22.00
CA LEU A 183 2.44 -22.54 -22.76
C LEU A 183 3.60 -22.40 -23.75
N ARG A 184 4.85 -22.67 -23.32
CA ARG A 184 6.06 -22.60 -24.16
C ARG A 184 6.08 -23.66 -25.25
N ARG A 185 5.79 -24.92 -24.92
CA ARG A 185 5.81 -26.05 -25.87
C ARG A 185 4.78 -25.86 -26.97
N HIS A 186 3.58 -25.42 -26.61
CA HIS A 186 2.47 -25.26 -27.54
C HIS A 186 2.38 -23.85 -28.15
N LYS A 187 3.22 -22.90 -27.71
CA LYS A 187 3.27 -21.50 -28.19
C LYS A 187 1.90 -20.79 -28.10
N ILE A 188 1.20 -21.03 -27.00
CA ILE A 188 -0.12 -20.45 -26.71
C ILE A 188 -0.02 -19.44 -25.57
N GLU A 189 -0.92 -18.46 -25.55
CA GLU A 189 -0.91 -17.38 -24.55
C GLU A 189 -1.81 -17.64 -23.33
N LYS A 190 -2.74 -18.58 -23.46
CA LYS A 190 -3.78 -18.88 -22.47
C LYS A 190 -3.87 -20.39 -22.31
N LEU A 191 -3.86 -20.86 -21.06
CA LEU A 191 -3.96 -22.26 -20.68
C LEU A 191 -5.18 -22.45 -19.77
N PRO A 192 -6.30 -22.95 -20.30
CA PRO A 192 -7.46 -23.31 -19.50
C PRO A 192 -7.12 -24.45 -18.53
N ILE A 193 -7.59 -24.31 -17.30
CA ILE A 193 -7.46 -25.32 -16.24
C ILE A 193 -8.81 -26.01 -16.10
N VAL A 194 -8.81 -27.34 -16.19
CA VAL A 194 -10.03 -28.15 -16.15
C VAL A 194 -9.96 -29.20 -15.05
N ASP A 195 -11.12 -29.64 -14.56
CA ASP A 195 -11.22 -30.82 -13.69
C ASP A 195 -11.25 -32.13 -14.49
N GLY A 196 -11.43 -33.26 -13.79
CA GLY A 196 -11.49 -34.59 -14.39
C GLY A 196 -12.68 -34.80 -15.35
N ASP A 197 -13.74 -33.99 -15.22
CA ASP A 197 -14.93 -34.02 -16.08
C ASP A 197 -14.82 -33.04 -17.27
N GLY A 198 -13.70 -32.31 -17.37
CA GLY A 198 -13.46 -31.32 -18.43
C GLY A 198 -14.17 -29.98 -18.20
N LYS A 199 -14.66 -29.72 -16.97
CA LYS A 199 -15.24 -28.42 -16.62
C LYS A 199 -14.14 -27.41 -16.34
N LEU A 200 -14.36 -26.18 -16.79
CA LEU A 200 -13.42 -25.09 -16.58
C LEU A 200 -13.36 -24.72 -15.09
N ARG A 201 -12.15 -24.72 -14.53
CA ARG A 201 -11.85 -24.35 -13.14
C ARG A 201 -10.85 -23.21 -13.03
N GLY A 202 -10.24 -22.81 -14.14
CA GLY A 202 -9.39 -21.64 -14.13
C GLY A 202 -8.73 -21.32 -15.47
N LEU A 203 -7.93 -20.25 -15.46
CA LEU A 203 -7.17 -19.80 -16.63
C LEU A 203 -5.82 -19.25 -16.18
N ILE A 204 -4.75 -19.72 -16.82
CA ILE A 204 -3.39 -19.17 -16.67
C ILE A 204 -3.00 -18.47 -17.96
N THR A 205 -2.36 -17.30 -17.87
CA THR A 205 -1.90 -16.56 -19.06
C THR A 205 -0.38 -16.38 -19.08
N VAL A 206 0.22 -16.32 -20.27
CA VAL A 206 1.66 -16.01 -20.43
C VAL A 206 2.01 -14.64 -19.83
N LYS A 207 1.07 -13.70 -19.85
CA LYS A 207 1.25 -12.35 -19.29
C LYS A 207 1.58 -12.41 -17.79
N ASP A 208 1.07 -13.39 -17.07
CA ASP A 208 1.32 -13.53 -15.62
C ASP A 208 2.75 -14.01 -15.32
N PHE A 209 3.31 -14.86 -16.20
CA PHE A 209 4.72 -15.28 -16.11
C PHE A 209 5.68 -14.14 -16.47
N VAL A 210 5.42 -13.42 -17.57
CA VAL A 210 6.26 -12.27 -17.98
C VAL A 210 6.33 -11.21 -16.87
N LYS A 211 5.21 -10.94 -16.21
CA LYS A 211 5.18 -9.99 -15.08
C LYS A 211 5.95 -10.50 -13.87
N THR A 212 5.91 -11.80 -13.59
CA THR A 212 6.67 -12.38 -12.48
C THR A 212 8.17 -12.27 -12.73
N GLU A 213 8.64 -12.45 -13.96
CA GLU A 213 10.04 -12.18 -14.33
C GLU A 213 10.39 -10.68 -14.28
N GLN A 214 9.46 -9.80 -14.69
CA GLN A 214 9.66 -8.36 -14.66
C GLN A 214 9.69 -7.78 -13.23
N TYR A 215 8.92 -8.36 -12.31
CA TYR A 215 8.75 -7.92 -10.93
C TYR A 215 9.04 -9.07 -9.94
N PRO A 216 10.29 -9.53 -9.84
CA PRO A 216 10.65 -10.67 -9.00
C PRO A 216 10.48 -10.39 -7.50
N MET A 217 10.47 -9.11 -7.12
CA MET A 217 10.23 -8.65 -5.75
C MET A 217 8.77 -8.31 -5.48
N ALA A 218 7.84 -8.65 -6.38
CA ALA A 218 6.43 -8.36 -6.16
C ALA A 218 5.91 -9.07 -4.89
N THR A 219 5.19 -8.32 -4.06
CA THR A 219 4.49 -8.90 -2.92
C THR A 219 3.12 -9.39 -3.38
N LYS A 220 2.88 -10.69 -3.14
CA LYS A 220 1.69 -11.41 -3.59
C LYS A 220 1.07 -12.16 -2.42
N ASP A 221 -0.24 -12.33 -2.49
CA ASP A 221 -1.00 -13.20 -1.58
C ASP A 221 -0.74 -14.69 -1.92
N PRO A 222 -1.25 -15.64 -1.11
CA PRO A 222 -1.07 -17.07 -1.36
C PRO A 222 -1.60 -17.57 -2.72
N ASP A 223 -2.57 -16.85 -3.32
CA ASP A 223 -3.12 -17.16 -4.65
C ASP A 223 -2.28 -16.58 -5.80
N GLY A 224 -1.18 -15.88 -5.46
CA GLY A 224 -0.30 -15.23 -6.43
C GLY A 224 -0.85 -13.91 -6.96
N ARG A 225 -1.85 -13.32 -6.33
CA ARG A 225 -2.37 -11.99 -6.68
C ARG A 225 -1.59 -10.91 -5.96
N LEU A 226 -1.48 -9.72 -6.56
CA LEU A 226 -0.85 -8.59 -5.87
C LEU A 226 -1.60 -8.27 -4.58
N ILE A 227 -0.86 -7.96 -3.51
CA ILE A 227 -1.48 -7.52 -2.26
C ILE A 227 -2.03 -6.10 -2.37
N CYS A 228 -3.09 -5.81 -1.61
CA CYS A 228 -3.75 -4.52 -1.56
C CYS A 228 -4.22 -4.21 -0.13
N GLY A 229 -4.01 -2.98 0.32
CA GLY A 229 -4.64 -2.46 1.53
C GLY A 229 -5.76 -1.48 1.19
N ALA A 230 -6.70 -1.27 2.11
CA ALA A 230 -7.71 -0.23 1.98
C ALA A 230 -8.02 0.43 3.33
N ALA A 231 -8.20 1.75 3.33
CA ALA A 231 -8.59 2.49 4.52
C ALA A 231 -10.11 2.45 4.72
N VAL A 232 -10.53 2.38 5.99
CA VAL A 232 -11.93 2.48 6.42
C VAL A 232 -12.04 3.43 7.62
N GLY A 233 -13.22 4.03 7.81
CA GLY A 233 -13.54 4.86 8.96
C GLY A 233 -14.14 4.05 10.12
N VAL A 234 -15.04 4.66 10.86
CA VAL A 234 -15.83 4.04 11.94
C VAL A 234 -17.34 4.21 11.68
N GLY A 235 -18.17 3.42 12.37
CA GLY A 235 -19.64 3.42 12.20
C GLY A 235 -20.14 2.42 11.17
N GLU A 236 -21.47 2.34 10.98
CA GLU A 236 -22.11 1.31 10.15
C GLU A 236 -21.76 1.43 8.66
N ASP A 237 -21.69 2.64 8.11
CA ASP A 237 -21.28 2.85 6.70
C ASP A 237 -19.84 2.36 6.47
N ALA A 238 -18.94 2.59 7.44
CA ALA A 238 -17.58 2.11 7.37
C ALA A 238 -17.48 0.59 7.54
N TYR A 239 -18.37 -0.01 8.33
CA TYR A 239 -18.50 -1.47 8.44
C TYR A 239 -18.96 -2.08 7.12
N ALA A 240 -20.02 -1.55 6.50
CA ALA A 240 -20.48 -1.99 5.19
C ALA A 240 -19.36 -1.88 4.12
N ARG A 241 -18.62 -0.76 4.14
CA ARG A 241 -17.44 -0.56 3.29
C ARG A 241 -16.37 -1.63 3.52
N ALA A 242 -16.04 -1.93 4.79
CA ALA A 242 -15.07 -2.96 5.13
C ALA A 242 -15.49 -4.34 4.63
N MET A 243 -16.77 -4.71 4.74
CA MET A 243 -17.29 -5.99 4.24
C MET A 243 -17.17 -6.07 2.72
N SER A 244 -17.56 -5.03 1.99
CA SER A 244 -17.44 -4.99 0.53
C SER A 244 -15.97 -5.10 0.07
N LEU A 245 -15.04 -4.46 0.78
CA LEU A 245 -13.61 -4.56 0.48
C LEU A 245 -13.02 -5.93 0.80
N ALA A 246 -13.48 -6.58 1.88
CA ALA A 246 -13.10 -7.94 2.22
C ALA A 246 -13.58 -8.94 1.14
N GLU A 247 -14.82 -8.79 0.67
CA GLU A 247 -15.36 -9.58 -0.45
C GLU A 247 -14.55 -9.38 -1.74
N ALA A 248 -14.06 -8.16 -1.99
CA ALA A 248 -13.18 -7.85 -3.12
C ALA A 248 -11.76 -8.46 -3.00
N GLY A 249 -11.42 -9.03 -1.83
CA GLY A 249 -10.16 -9.70 -1.57
C GLY A 249 -9.03 -8.76 -1.16
N VAL A 250 -9.32 -7.64 -0.50
CA VAL A 250 -8.30 -6.80 0.16
C VAL A 250 -7.59 -7.60 1.25
N ASP A 251 -6.27 -7.49 1.32
CA ASP A 251 -5.44 -8.26 2.26
C ASP A 251 -5.33 -7.58 3.63
N VAL A 252 -5.43 -6.25 3.67
CA VAL A 252 -5.34 -5.44 4.90
C VAL A 252 -6.37 -4.33 4.92
N LEU A 253 -7.19 -4.29 5.97
CA LEU A 253 -8.07 -3.15 6.27
C LEU A 253 -7.42 -2.25 7.32
N MET A 254 -7.28 -0.97 7.00
CA MET A 254 -6.75 0.03 7.93
C MET A 254 -7.87 0.90 8.48
N VAL A 255 -8.23 0.70 9.75
CA VAL A 255 -9.15 1.59 10.48
C VAL A 255 -8.39 2.89 10.76
N ASP A 256 -8.63 3.91 9.93
CA ASP A 256 -7.79 5.10 9.80
C ASP A 256 -8.53 6.36 10.24
N THR A 257 -8.21 6.82 11.45
CA THR A 257 -8.75 8.04 12.06
C THR A 257 -7.63 8.92 12.63
N ALA A 258 -7.92 10.20 12.88
CA ALA A 258 -6.92 11.10 13.49
C ALA A 258 -6.59 10.72 14.95
N HIS A 259 -7.53 10.10 15.66
CA HIS A 259 -7.36 9.65 17.05
C HIS A 259 -7.81 8.19 17.23
N GLY A 260 -6.88 7.27 17.01
CA GLY A 260 -7.14 5.84 17.07
C GLY A 260 -7.50 5.35 18.48
N HIS A 261 -7.07 6.04 19.53
CA HIS A 261 -7.41 5.66 20.91
C HIS A 261 -8.82 6.14 21.34
N SER A 262 -9.69 6.45 20.38
CA SER A 262 -11.11 6.69 20.62
C SER A 262 -11.87 5.37 20.72
N ARG A 263 -12.93 5.34 21.54
CA ARG A 263 -13.68 4.11 21.82
C ARG A 263 -14.27 3.49 20.54
N SER A 264 -14.84 4.30 19.66
CA SER A 264 -15.45 3.83 18.41
C SER A 264 -14.47 3.16 17.47
N VAL A 265 -13.20 3.58 17.47
CA VAL A 265 -12.14 2.94 16.68
C VAL A 265 -11.79 1.58 17.26
N LEU A 266 -11.62 1.47 18.57
CA LEU A 266 -11.34 0.19 19.23
C LEU A 266 -12.49 -0.81 19.03
N GLU A 267 -13.74 -0.35 19.15
CA GLU A 267 -14.94 -1.14 18.89
C GLU A 267 -15.01 -1.60 17.42
N MET A 268 -14.66 -0.73 16.47
CA MET A 268 -14.61 -1.08 15.05
C MET A 268 -13.53 -2.12 14.76
N VAL A 269 -12.31 -1.96 15.30
CA VAL A 269 -11.22 -2.94 15.17
C VAL A 269 -11.66 -4.30 15.72
N ALA A 270 -12.21 -4.32 16.94
CA ALA A 270 -12.66 -5.55 17.58
C ALA A 270 -13.80 -6.24 16.79
N ARG A 271 -14.76 -5.46 16.28
CA ARG A 271 -15.85 -5.96 15.44
C ARG A 271 -15.33 -6.57 14.15
N LEU A 272 -14.49 -5.85 13.40
CA LEU A 272 -13.91 -6.36 12.15
C LEU A 272 -13.09 -7.63 12.40
N LYS A 273 -12.26 -7.65 13.45
CA LYS A 273 -11.46 -8.84 13.77
C LYS A 273 -12.34 -10.04 14.11
N LYS A 274 -13.43 -9.82 14.85
CA LYS A 274 -14.41 -10.87 15.17
C LYS A 274 -15.11 -11.42 13.93
N ASP A 275 -15.56 -10.54 13.04
CA ASP A 275 -16.45 -10.92 11.93
C ASP A 275 -15.68 -11.43 10.70
N LEU A 276 -14.47 -10.91 10.45
CA LEU A 276 -13.61 -11.33 9.33
C LEU A 276 -12.56 -12.39 9.72
N GLY A 277 -12.24 -12.53 11.01
CA GLY A 277 -11.26 -13.51 11.50
C GLY A 277 -9.87 -13.31 10.87
N ASP A 278 -9.38 -14.36 10.23
CA ASP A 278 -8.07 -14.40 9.56
C ASP A 278 -8.16 -14.25 8.03
N SER A 279 -9.35 -13.94 7.50
CA SER A 279 -9.52 -13.70 6.05
C SER A 279 -8.86 -12.39 5.59
N VAL A 280 -8.77 -11.39 6.48
CA VAL A 280 -8.21 -10.06 6.22
C VAL A 280 -7.54 -9.57 7.50
N ASP A 281 -6.31 -9.04 7.40
CA ASP A 281 -5.62 -8.47 8.55
C ASP A 281 -6.17 -7.07 8.87
N ILE A 282 -6.38 -6.79 10.16
CA ILE A 282 -6.92 -5.50 10.63
C ILE A 282 -5.82 -4.65 11.26
N VAL A 283 -5.56 -3.48 10.68
CA VAL A 283 -4.61 -2.50 11.21
C VAL A 283 -5.37 -1.32 11.83
N GLY A 284 -5.07 -0.99 13.09
CA GLY A 284 -5.70 0.14 13.79
C GLY A 284 -4.78 1.36 13.90
N GLY A 285 -5.33 2.57 13.71
CA GLY A 285 -4.59 3.82 13.91
C GLY A 285 -5.39 5.11 13.72
N ASN A 286 -4.79 6.28 13.90
CA ASN A 286 -3.40 6.48 14.34
C ASN A 286 -3.29 6.61 15.86
N VAL A 287 -2.26 6.00 16.44
CA VAL A 287 -1.87 6.19 17.84
C VAL A 287 -0.49 6.84 17.92
N ALA A 288 -0.12 7.38 19.08
CA ALA A 288 1.19 8.00 19.29
C ALA A 288 1.77 7.75 20.70
N THR A 289 1.12 6.86 21.47
CA THR A 289 1.48 6.57 22.86
C THR A 289 1.43 5.07 23.10
N ARG A 290 2.22 4.60 24.08
CA ARG A 290 2.23 3.20 24.52
C ARG A 290 0.83 2.68 24.89
N VAL A 291 0.07 3.46 25.66
CA VAL A 291 -1.29 3.08 26.09
C VAL A 291 -2.25 2.99 24.91
N GLY A 292 -2.17 3.93 23.95
CA GLY A 292 -2.98 3.85 22.74
C GLY A 292 -2.64 2.64 21.87
N ALA A 293 -1.35 2.31 21.77
CA ALA A 293 -0.91 1.09 21.08
C ALA A 293 -1.37 -0.18 21.81
N GLN A 294 -1.25 -0.24 23.13
CA GLN A 294 -1.76 -1.36 23.94
C GLN A 294 -3.26 -1.56 23.73
N ALA A 295 -4.05 -0.47 23.73
CA ALA A 295 -5.48 -0.56 23.50
C ALA A 295 -5.83 -1.15 22.12
N MET A 296 -5.03 -0.86 21.08
CA MET A 296 -5.19 -1.49 19.75
C MET A 296 -4.86 -2.98 19.78
N VAL A 297 -3.78 -3.36 20.46
CA VAL A 297 -3.41 -4.76 20.66
C VAL A 297 -4.53 -5.51 21.38
N ASP A 298 -5.07 -4.93 22.46
CA ASP A 298 -6.16 -5.50 23.25
C ASP A 298 -7.48 -5.61 22.46
N ALA A 299 -7.73 -4.68 21.54
CA ALA A 299 -8.85 -4.74 20.60
C ALA A 299 -8.69 -5.83 19.52
N GLY A 300 -7.51 -6.46 19.40
CA GLY A 300 -7.25 -7.55 18.46
C GLY A 300 -6.62 -7.11 17.14
N ALA A 301 -6.01 -5.92 17.06
CA ALA A 301 -5.33 -5.48 15.85
C ALA A 301 -4.17 -6.41 15.45
N ASP A 302 -4.07 -6.70 14.15
CA ASP A 302 -2.98 -7.46 13.54
C ASP A 302 -1.76 -6.57 13.22
N GLY A 303 -1.94 -5.25 13.22
CA GLY A 303 -0.88 -4.25 13.12
C GLY A 303 -1.33 -2.90 13.67
N VAL A 304 -0.39 -2.04 14.06
CA VAL A 304 -0.69 -0.72 14.63
C VAL A 304 -0.03 0.39 13.82
N LYS A 305 -0.83 1.35 13.36
CA LYS A 305 -0.35 2.53 12.63
C LYS A 305 -0.11 3.71 13.58
N VAL A 306 1.11 4.25 13.52
CA VAL A 306 1.65 5.18 14.52
C VAL A 306 2.03 6.52 13.89
N GLY A 307 1.46 7.60 14.41
CA GLY A 307 1.82 8.96 14.04
C GLY A 307 0.66 9.93 14.17
N VAL A 308 0.77 10.90 15.09
CA VAL A 308 -0.20 11.99 15.23
C VAL A 308 0.49 13.33 14.94
N GLY A 309 0.10 13.91 13.80
CA GLY A 309 0.63 15.16 13.28
C GLY A 309 2.06 15.23 12.70
N PRO A 310 2.83 14.15 12.43
CA PRO A 310 4.17 14.27 11.84
C PRO A 310 4.15 14.54 10.33
N GLY A 311 3.00 14.34 9.67
CA GLY A 311 2.89 14.48 8.22
C GLY A 311 3.21 15.88 7.72
N SER A 312 3.88 15.98 6.57
CA SER A 312 4.38 17.26 6.01
C SER A 312 3.31 18.30 5.66
N ILE A 313 2.03 17.90 5.66
CA ILE A 313 0.86 18.71 5.32
C ILE A 313 -0.19 18.70 6.44
N CYS A 314 0.14 18.10 7.59
CA CYS A 314 -0.76 18.01 8.72
C CYS A 314 -0.51 19.19 9.66
N THR A 315 -1.58 19.83 10.12
CA THR A 315 -1.53 20.96 11.03
C THR A 315 -2.12 20.63 12.40
N THR A 316 -2.49 19.38 12.69
CA THR A 316 -3.03 18.94 14.00
C THR A 316 -2.20 19.44 15.19
N ARG A 317 -0.86 19.36 15.12
CA ARG A 317 0.02 19.85 16.20
C ARG A 317 -0.07 21.36 16.42
N VAL A 318 -0.35 22.10 15.36
CA VAL A 318 -0.41 23.57 15.39
C VAL A 318 -1.82 24.03 15.81
N VAL A 319 -2.85 23.43 15.21
CA VAL A 319 -4.25 23.85 15.37
C VAL A 319 -4.86 23.28 16.65
N ALA A 320 -4.70 21.97 16.90
CA ALA A 320 -5.25 21.31 18.08
C ALA A 320 -4.25 21.23 19.25
N GLY A 321 -2.94 21.46 18.99
CA GLY A 321 -1.91 21.36 20.02
C GLY A 321 -1.56 19.92 20.44
N VAL A 322 -2.01 18.91 19.67
CA VAL A 322 -1.87 17.49 20.02
C VAL A 322 -0.87 16.79 19.10
N GLY A 323 0.04 16.00 19.68
CA GLY A 323 0.94 15.11 18.94
C GLY A 323 2.15 14.67 19.76
N VAL A 324 2.94 13.75 19.19
CA VAL A 324 4.18 13.26 19.79
C VAL A 324 5.26 13.21 18.70
N PRO A 325 6.50 13.70 18.94
CA PRO A 325 7.61 13.54 18.01
C PRO A 325 7.79 12.09 17.53
N GLN A 326 8.03 11.90 16.23
CA GLN A 326 7.68 10.65 15.56
C GLN A 326 8.56 9.46 15.97
N ILE A 327 9.86 9.68 16.25
CA ILE A 327 10.75 8.61 16.73
C ILE A 327 10.28 8.13 18.11
N SER A 328 9.95 9.05 19.02
CA SER A 328 9.40 8.68 20.33
C SER A 328 8.03 7.99 20.21
N ALA A 329 7.16 8.43 19.30
CA ALA A 329 5.86 7.80 19.09
C ALA A 329 5.99 6.34 18.64
N ILE A 330 6.87 6.08 17.66
CA ILE A 330 7.16 4.73 17.15
C ILE A 330 7.73 3.86 18.28
N TYR A 331 8.74 4.37 18.99
CA TYR A 331 9.38 3.65 20.08
C TYR A 331 8.41 3.27 21.20
N GLU A 332 7.59 4.23 21.66
CA GLU A 332 6.61 3.98 22.72
C GLU A 332 5.52 2.99 22.29
N ALA A 333 5.10 3.01 21.03
CA ALA A 333 4.15 2.03 20.50
C ALA A 333 4.77 0.64 20.42
N ASP A 334 6.03 0.52 19.96
CA ASP A 334 6.75 -0.75 19.88
C ASP A 334 6.90 -1.43 21.25
N GLN A 335 7.06 -0.66 22.34
CA GLN A 335 7.11 -1.21 23.69
C GLN A 335 5.83 -1.97 24.10
N ALA A 336 4.67 -1.64 23.52
CA ALA A 336 3.42 -2.38 23.72
C ALA A 336 3.23 -3.48 22.67
N CYS A 337 3.57 -3.19 21.41
CA CYS A 337 3.27 -4.07 20.28
C CYS A 337 4.25 -5.25 20.15
N ARG A 338 5.56 -5.06 20.38
CA ARG A 338 6.60 -6.09 20.22
C ARG A 338 6.36 -7.31 21.11
N PRO A 339 6.07 -7.19 22.43
CA PRO A 339 5.77 -8.36 23.27
C PRO A 339 4.54 -9.15 22.82
N ALA A 340 3.58 -8.49 22.16
CA ALA A 340 2.37 -9.11 21.63
C ALA A 340 2.54 -9.67 20.20
N GLY A 341 3.72 -9.51 19.59
CA GLY A 341 3.99 -9.92 18.21
C GLY A 341 3.18 -9.13 17.17
N VAL A 342 2.82 -7.88 17.47
CA VAL A 342 2.08 -6.98 16.56
C VAL A 342 3.07 -6.02 15.89
N PRO A 343 3.15 -5.97 14.55
CA PRO A 343 4.00 -5.01 13.86
C PRO A 343 3.53 -3.55 13.99
N VAL A 344 4.49 -2.63 13.98
CA VAL A 344 4.26 -1.18 14.03
C VAL A 344 4.55 -0.54 12.67
N ILE A 345 3.63 0.31 12.20
CA ILE A 345 3.78 1.09 10.96
C ILE A 345 4.02 2.56 11.32
N GLY A 346 5.22 3.08 11.05
CA GLY A 346 5.51 4.50 11.24
C GLY A 346 4.93 5.35 10.10
N ASP A 347 3.95 6.20 10.40
CA ASP A 347 3.20 6.99 9.42
C ASP A 347 3.52 8.49 9.50
N GLY A 348 4.15 9.01 8.44
CA GLY A 348 4.43 10.43 8.26
C GLY A 348 5.76 10.92 8.87
N GLY A 349 6.17 12.12 8.47
CA GLY A 349 7.40 12.79 8.93
C GLY A 349 8.68 12.40 8.20
N ILE A 350 8.65 11.38 7.34
CA ILE A 350 9.80 10.90 6.56
C ILE A 350 10.10 11.87 5.41
N GLN A 351 11.35 12.32 5.35
CA GLN A 351 11.82 13.28 4.35
C GLN A 351 12.89 12.66 3.46
N TYR A 352 13.76 11.84 4.04
CA TYR A 352 14.88 11.21 3.36
C TYR A 352 14.89 9.70 3.62
N SER A 353 15.63 8.95 2.79
CA SER A 353 15.77 7.50 2.94
C SER A 353 16.38 7.09 4.30
N GLY A 354 17.24 7.94 4.88
CA GLY A 354 17.80 7.71 6.22
C GLY A 354 16.74 7.66 7.33
N ASP A 355 15.63 8.38 7.18
CA ASP A 355 14.55 8.39 8.17
C ASP A 355 13.82 7.05 8.23
N ILE A 356 13.83 6.28 7.13
CA ILE A 356 13.29 4.91 7.10
C ILE A 356 14.12 4.02 8.03
N ALA A 357 15.45 4.09 7.92
CA ALA A 357 16.33 3.30 8.78
C ALA A 357 16.22 3.72 10.26
N LYS A 358 16.09 5.03 10.54
CA LYS A 358 15.84 5.54 11.89
C LYS A 358 14.48 5.09 12.45
N ALA A 359 13.42 5.11 11.63
CA ALA A 359 12.10 4.62 12.03
C ALA A 359 12.13 3.13 12.39
N ILE A 360 12.82 2.32 11.59
CA ILE A 360 12.96 0.89 11.83
C ILE A 360 13.77 0.65 13.10
N ALA A 361 14.91 1.30 13.29
CA ALA A 361 15.68 1.19 14.54
C ALA A 361 14.90 1.68 15.78
N ALA A 362 13.92 2.58 15.60
CA ALA A 362 13.01 2.97 16.67
C ALA A 362 11.91 1.93 16.97
N GLY A 363 11.77 0.86 16.17
CA GLY A 363 10.80 -0.22 16.38
C GLY A 363 9.75 -0.37 15.27
N ALA A 364 9.72 0.50 14.26
CA ALA A 364 8.81 0.30 13.13
C ALA A 364 9.19 -0.96 12.34
N SER A 365 8.19 -1.72 11.89
CA SER A 365 8.37 -2.83 10.96
C SER A 365 8.27 -2.33 9.50
N ALA A 366 7.42 -1.35 9.25
CA ALA A 366 7.27 -0.69 7.96
C ALA A 366 7.02 0.81 8.13
N VAL A 367 7.17 1.57 7.04
CA VAL A 367 6.87 3.01 7.03
C VAL A 367 5.84 3.38 5.98
N MET A 368 4.89 4.23 6.37
CA MET A 368 3.89 4.79 5.49
C MET A 368 4.29 6.20 5.06
N MET A 369 4.30 6.44 3.74
CA MET A 369 4.74 7.69 3.14
C MET A 369 3.69 8.28 2.21
N GLY A 370 3.47 9.59 2.37
CA GLY A 370 2.67 10.40 1.45
C GLY A 370 3.55 11.18 0.47
N GLY A 371 4.17 12.28 0.92
CA GLY A 371 4.75 13.31 0.04
C GLY A 371 5.84 12.84 -0.91
N LEU A 372 6.70 11.89 -0.49
CA LEU A 372 7.72 11.30 -1.35
C LEU A 372 7.11 10.47 -2.50
N LEU A 373 5.96 9.84 -2.26
CA LEU A 373 5.28 8.99 -3.24
C LEU A 373 4.23 9.76 -4.05
N GLY A 374 3.62 10.81 -3.50
CA GLY A 374 2.63 11.65 -4.19
C GLY A 374 3.17 12.38 -5.42
N GLY A 375 4.49 12.55 -5.52
CA GLY A 375 5.17 13.11 -6.69
C GLY A 375 5.41 12.13 -7.83
N THR A 376 5.06 10.86 -7.69
CA THR A 376 5.33 9.83 -8.72
C THR A 376 4.32 9.83 -9.86
N ALA A 377 4.68 9.18 -10.97
CA ALA A 377 3.82 9.06 -12.15
C ALA A 377 2.55 8.24 -11.91
N GLU A 378 2.57 7.32 -10.95
CA GLU A 378 1.49 6.41 -10.60
C GLU A 378 0.54 6.98 -9.55
N ALA A 379 0.97 8.00 -8.80
CA ALA A 379 0.09 8.72 -7.89
C ALA A 379 -1.08 9.36 -8.67
N PRO A 380 -2.28 9.49 -8.08
CA PRO A 380 -3.39 10.23 -8.67
C PRO A 380 -3.06 11.74 -8.77
N GLY A 381 -3.90 12.46 -9.52
CA GLY A 381 -3.76 13.91 -9.73
C GLY A 381 -2.88 14.32 -10.91
N ASP A 382 -3.13 15.54 -11.38
CA ASP A 382 -2.52 16.08 -12.59
C ASP A 382 -1.11 16.64 -12.38
N LEU A 383 -0.33 16.60 -13.46
CA LEU A 383 0.93 17.30 -13.55
C LEU A 383 0.68 18.78 -13.80
N ILE A 384 1.26 19.63 -12.95
CA ILE A 384 1.24 21.08 -13.11
C ILE A 384 2.65 21.58 -13.44
N LEU A 385 2.74 22.54 -14.36
CA LEU A 385 4.00 23.18 -14.72
C LEU A 385 4.08 24.54 -14.04
N VAL A 386 5.13 24.75 -13.24
CA VAL A 386 5.37 26.05 -12.58
C VAL A 386 6.82 26.45 -12.82
N ASN A 387 7.01 27.59 -13.49
CA ASN A 387 8.32 28.13 -13.84
C ASN A 387 9.22 27.10 -14.54
N GLY A 388 8.64 26.32 -15.46
CA GLY A 388 9.36 25.27 -16.21
C GLY A 388 9.66 23.99 -15.43
N LYS A 389 9.29 23.90 -14.13
CA LYS A 389 9.42 22.69 -13.32
C LYS A 389 8.08 21.97 -13.17
N GLN A 390 8.09 20.64 -13.22
CA GLN A 390 6.92 19.80 -13.08
C GLN A 390 6.64 19.48 -11.60
N PHE A 391 5.38 19.60 -11.20
CA PHE A 391 4.90 19.28 -9.86
C PHE A 391 3.60 18.46 -9.94
N LYS A 392 3.20 17.86 -8.83
CA LYS A 392 1.87 17.27 -8.64
C LYS A 392 1.18 17.92 -7.44
N ILE A 393 -0.15 18.01 -7.52
CA ILE A 393 -1.00 18.47 -6.42
C ILE A 393 -0.91 17.45 -5.29
N TYR A 394 -0.74 17.94 -4.05
CA TYR A 394 -0.62 17.09 -2.87
C TYR A 394 -1.33 17.76 -1.69
N ARG A 395 -2.31 17.06 -1.09
CA ARG A 395 -3.14 17.63 -0.02
C ARG A 395 -3.35 16.67 1.14
N GLY A 396 -3.48 17.23 2.34
CA GLY A 396 -3.79 16.47 3.54
C GLY A 396 -5.25 16.08 3.57
N MET A 397 -5.57 14.91 4.13
CA MET A 397 -6.97 14.51 4.32
C MET A 397 -7.75 15.52 5.19
N GLY A 398 -7.05 16.26 6.06
CA GLY A 398 -7.63 17.34 6.87
C GLY A 398 -7.63 18.71 6.18
N SER A 399 -7.26 18.81 4.90
CA SER A 399 -7.36 20.06 4.15
C SER A 399 -8.82 20.36 3.80
N LEU A 400 -9.14 21.64 3.61
CA LEU A 400 -10.47 22.04 3.16
C LEU A 400 -10.85 21.33 1.86
N GLY A 401 -9.99 21.31 0.84
CA GLY A 401 -10.36 20.69 -0.43
C GLY A 401 -10.50 19.17 -0.37
N ALA A 402 -9.88 18.48 0.60
CA ALA A 402 -10.11 17.06 0.84
C ALA A 402 -11.41 16.80 1.61
N MET A 403 -11.77 17.68 2.55
CA MET A 403 -12.98 17.58 3.38
C MET A 403 -14.25 18.13 2.71
N GLN A 404 -14.12 19.06 1.76
CA GLN A 404 -15.26 19.66 1.05
C GLN A 404 -15.81 18.71 -0.01
N SER A 405 -17.14 18.66 -0.12
CA SER A 405 -17.81 17.95 -1.20
C SER A 405 -17.79 18.83 -2.46
N ARG A 406 -17.27 18.33 -3.59
CA ARG A 406 -17.23 19.10 -4.85
C ARG A 406 -18.31 18.61 -5.81
N GLY A 407 -19.31 19.46 -6.07
CA GLY A 407 -20.41 19.11 -6.97
C GLY A 407 -21.29 17.99 -6.41
N GLN A 408 -21.50 16.92 -7.18
CA GLN A 408 -22.26 15.73 -6.72
C GLN A 408 -21.40 14.74 -5.90
N ALA A 409 -20.07 14.91 -5.86
CA ALA A 409 -19.18 14.00 -5.14
C ALA A 409 -19.11 14.37 -3.65
N LYS A 410 -19.64 13.48 -2.81
CA LYS A 410 -19.57 13.59 -1.34
C LYS A 410 -18.13 13.32 -0.87
N SER A 411 -17.55 14.19 -0.06
CA SER A 411 -16.28 13.90 0.63
C SER A 411 -16.51 12.94 1.80
N TYR A 412 -15.61 11.97 1.94
CA TYR A 412 -15.56 11.01 3.05
C TYR A 412 -14.31 11.20 3.91
N SER A 413 -13.79 12.44 3.96
CA SER A 413 -12.65 12.79 4.80
C SER A 413 -13.05 13.49 6.10
N LYS A 414 -14.27 14.04 6.19
CA LYS A 414 -14.75 14.82 7.36
C LYS A 414 -14.78 14.00 8.66
N ASP A 415 -15.28 12.78 8.60
CA ASP A 415 -15.43 11.91 9.78
C ASP A 415 -14.07 11.52 10.38
N ARG A 416 -13.00 11.50 9.56
CA ARG A 416 -11.62 11.26 10.03
C ARG A 416 -11.20 12.25 11.13
N TYR A 417 -11.75 13.46 11.08
CA TYR A 417 -11.45 14.59 11.97
C TYR A 417 -12.66 14.98 12.85
N PHE A 418 -13.63 14.08 13.03
CA PHE A 418 -14.81 14.29 13.89
C PHE A 418 -15.65 15.52 13.49
N GLN A 419 -15.74 15.79 12.19
CA GLN A 419 -16.45 16.95 11.62
C GLN A 419 -17.56 16.54 10.63
N ASP A 420 -18.06 15.31 10.75
CA ASP A 420 -19.18 14.78 9.97
C ASP A 420 -20.49 15.55 10.21
N ASP A 421 -20.71 16.05 11.43
CA ASP A 421 -21.90 16.86 11.79
C ASP A 421 -21.81 18.34 11.36
N VAL A 422 -20.69 18.78 10.77
CA VAL A 422 -20.50 20.19 10.35
C VAL A 422 -21.25 20.45 9.04
N LEU A 423 -22.46 21.02 9.16
CA LEU A 423 -23.40 21.26 8.06
C LEU A 423 -22.96 22.37 7.08
N ASN A 424 -22.17 23.36 7.53
CA ASN A 424 -21.67 24.45 6.69
C ASN A 424 -20.16 24.31 6.49
N GLU A 425 -19.73 24.20 5.23
CA GLU A 425 -18.32 24.02 4.88
C GLU A 425 -17.42 25.18 5.31
N ASP A 426 -17.95 26.40 5.43
CA ASP A 426 -17.21 27.57 5.93
C ASP A 426 -16.87 27.46 7.43
N LYS A 427 -17.48 26.53 8.14
CA LYS A 427 -17.25 26.28 9.57
C LYS A 427 -16.31 25.10 9.82
N LEU A 428 -15.78 24.46 8.78
CA LEU A 428 -14.80 23.39 8.93
C LEU A 428 -13.51 23.95 9.54
N VAL A 429 -12.93 23.20 10.47
CA VAL A 429 -11.64 23.48 11.10
C VAL A 429 -10.60 22.55 10.49
N PRO A 430 -9.84 22.98 9.47
CA PRO A 430 -8.89 22.11 8.77
C PRO A 430 -7.67 21.78 9.62
N GLU A 431 -7.36 20.48 9.69
CA GLU A 431 -6.14 19.92 10.30
C GLU A 431 -5.09 19.51 9.24
N GLY A 432 -5.23 20.04 8.03
CA GLY A 432 -4.23 19.90 6.97
C GLY A 432 -4.26 21.03 5.95
N ILE A 433 -3.26 21.04 5.08
CA ILE A 433 -3.10 22.03 4.00
C ILE A 433 -3.05 21.37 2.63
N GLU A 434 -3.19 22.20 1.60
CA GLU A 434 -2.91 21.82 0.21
C GLU A 434 -1.59 22.44 -0.24
N GLY A 435 -0.84 21.68 -1.02
CA GLY A 435 0.42 22.13 -1.59
C GLY A 435 0.73 21.39 -2.87
N ARG A 436 2.00 21.44 -3.24
CA ARG A 436 2.53 20.72 -4.40
C ARG A 436 3.83 20.05 -4.03
N VAL A 437 4.09 18.90 -4.64
CA VAL A 437 5.35 18.17 -4.52
C VAL A 437 6.02 18.08 -5.90
N PRO A 438 7.36 18.13 -5.98
CA PRO A 438 8.05 17.95 -7.26
C PRO A 438 7.66 16.64 -7.92
N PHE A 439 7.57 16.64 -9.25
CA PHE A 439 7.41 15.39 -9.99
C PHE A 439 8.72 14.57 -9.90
N ARG A 440 8.60 13.30 -9.51
CA ARG A 440 9.74 12.41 -9.22
C ARG A 440 9.90 11.26 -10.21
N GLY A 441 9.14 11.28 -11.31
CA GLY A 441 9.19 10.20 -12.30
C GLY A 441 8.47 8.92 -11.82
N PRO A 442 8.85 7.75 -12.38
CA PRO A 442 8.24 6.46 -12.02
C PRO A 442 8.52 6.05 -10.58
N LEU A 443 7.54 5.43 -9.93
CA LEU A 443 7.66 4.91 -8.56
C LEU A 443 8.85 3.97 -8.37
N SER A 444 9.17 3.15 -9.36
CA SER A 444 10.30 2.19 -9.30
C SER A 444 11.64 2.87 -9.06
N GLN A 445 11.86 4.07 -9.60
CA GLN A 445 13.10 4.83 -9.37
C GLN A 445 13.15 5.40 -7.95
N VAL A 446 12.02 5.94 -7.48
CA VAL A 446 11.92 6.49 -6.11
C VAL A 446 12.12 5.39 -5.07
N THR A 447 11.40 4.28 -5.20
CA THR A 447 11.53 3.12 -4.29
C THR A 447 12.94 2.52 -4.32
N HIS A 448 13.59 2.43 -5.47
CA HIS A 448 14.99 2.00 -5.57
C HIS A 448 15.92 2.87 -4.73
N GLN A 449 15.78 4.21 -4.77
CA GLN A 449 16.60 5.11 -3.97
C GLN A 449 16.30 5.01 -2.47
N LEU A 450 15.03 4.88 -2.10
CA LEU A 450 14.62 4.73 -0.70
C LEU A 450 15.18 3.45 -0.08
N ILE A 451 15.06 2.32 -0.80
CA ILE A 451 15.58 1.03 -0.34
C ILE A 451 17.11 0.97 -0.43
N GLY A 452 17.72 1.62 -1.42
CA GLY A 452 19.18 1.78 -1.46
C GLY A 452 19.72 2.47 -0.21
N GLY A 453 19.07 3.54 0.24
CA GLY A 453 19.42 4.22 1.49
C GLY A 453 19.23 3.34 2.74
N LEU A 454 18.13 2.60 2.81
CA LEU A 454 17.91 1.63 3.90
C LEU A 454 19.01 0.56 3.93
N ARG A 455 19.32 -0.06 2.79
CA ARG A 455 20.39 -1.06 2.65
C ARG A 455 21.75 -0.52 3.08
N ALA A 456 22.06 0.72 2.73
CA ALA A 456 23.28 1.38 3.19
C ALA A 456 23.29 1.53 4.72
N GLY A 457 22.20 2.01 5.32
CA GLY A 457 22.05 2.11 6.78
C GLY A 457 22.18 0.76 7.49
N MET A 458 21.61 -0.30 6.92
CA MET A 458 21.78 -1.68 7.38
C MET A 458 23.25 -2.14 7.31
N GLY A 459 23.95 -1.83 6.22
CA GLY A 459 25.39 -2.09 6.10
C GLY A 459 26.23 -1.38 7.17
N TYR A 460 25.97 -0.08 7.42
CA TYR A 460 26.69 0.70 8.44
C TYR A 460 26.44 0.22 9.88
N THR A 461 25.31 -0.45 10.12
CA THR A 461 24.92 -0.94 11.45
C THR A 461 25.18 -2.43 11.64
N GLY A 462 25.72 -3.12 10.62
CA GLY A 462 25.89 -4.58 10.65
C GLY A 462 24.56 -5.31 10.87
N SER A 463 23.54 -4.92 10.10
CA SER A 463 22.20 -5.51 10.14
C SER A 463 21.92 -6.24 8.83
N SER A 464 21.78 -7.56 8.87
CA SER A 464 21.40 -8.38 7.70
C SER A 464 19.89 -8.42 7.48
N THR A 465 19.11 -8.15 8.52
CA THR A 465 17.64 -8.21 8.52
C THR A 465 17.00 -6.98 9.16
N ILE A 466 15.71 -6.75 8.88
CA ILE A 466 14.93 -5.68 9.53
C ILE A 466 14.89 -5.85 11.05
N ALA A 467 14.75 -7.08 11.54
CA ALA A 467 14.73 -7.39 12.97
C ALA A 467 16.06 -7.00 13.65
N GLU A 468 17.20 -7.29 13.02
CA GLU A 468 18.50 -6.86 13.54
C GLU A 468 18.62 -5.34 13.58
N LEU A 469 18.09 -4.62 12.58
CA LEU A 469 18.11 -3.16 12.57
C LEU A 469 17.25 -2.56 13.68
N GLN A 470 16.13 -3.19 14.03
CA GLN A 470 15.24 -2.77 15.14
C GLN A 470 15.91 -2.84 16.53
N ASP A 471 17.03 -3.55 16.64
CA ASP A 471 17.81 -3.68 17.88
C ASP A 471 19.06 -2.77 17.89
N LYS A 472 19.28 -1.97 16.84
CA LYS A 472 20.44 -1.06 16.73
C LYS A 472 20.20 0.25 17.48
N GLN A 473 21.30 0.90 17.84
CA GLN A 473 21.27 2.09 18.69
C GLN A 473 21.12 3.38 17.87
N LEU A 474 20.36 4.32 18.44
CA LEU A 474 20.29 5.70 17.99
C LEU A 474 21.10 6.60 18.93
N VAL A 475 21.76 7.61 18.36
CA VAL A 475 22.43 8.67 19.12
C VAL A 475 21.66 9.98 18.93
N ARG A 476 21.43 10.71 20.03
CA ARG A 476 20.82 12.04 19.98
C ARG A 476 21.82 13.07 19.50
N ILE A 477 21.37 13.98 18.66
CA ILE A 477 22.16 15.10 18.17
C ILE A 477 21.56 16.43 18.62
N THR A 478 22.35 17.48 18.53
CA THR A 478 21.88 18.85 18.73
C THR A 478 21.52 19.47 17.37
N ALA A 479 20.93 20.67 17.36
CA ALA A 479 20.69 21.42 16.13
C ALA A 479 21.98 21.69 15.33
N ALA A 480 23.13 21.84 16.01
CA ALA A 480 24.42 21.97 15.35
C ALA A 480 24.84 20.66 14.66
N GLY A 481 24.58 19.51 15.31
CA GLY A 481 24.79 18.19 14.69
C GLY A 481 23.90 17.95 13.48
N LEU A 482 22.66 18.45 13.48
CA LEU A 482 21.80 18.39 12.31
C LEU A 482 22.37 19.22 11.16
N LYS A 483 22.81 20.46 11.45
CA LYS A 483 23.46 21.31 10.44
C LYS A 483 24.72 20.66 9.86
N GLU A 484 25.53 20.00 10.69
CA GLU A 484 26.70 19.22 10.27
C GLU A 484 26.32 18.01 9.40
N SER A 485 25.19 17.36 9.69
CA SER A 485 24.74 16.16 8.96
C SER A 485 24.34 16.44 7.51
N HIS A 486 23.87 17.64 7.21
CA HIS A 486 23.58 18.08 5.84
C HIS A 486 24.83 18.65 5.16
N PRO A 487 24.97 18.58 3.83
CA PRO A 487 26.00 19.32 3.11
C PRO A 487 25.99 20.79 3.50
N HIS A 488 27.15 21.30 3.95
CA HIS A 488 27.32 22.66 4.43
C HIS A 488 28.59 23.27 3.83
N ASP A 489 28.66 24.61 3.84
CA ASP A 489 29.81 25.41 3.39
C ASP A 489 30.24 25.20 1.91
N ILE A 490 29.29 24.81 1.05
CA ILE A 490 29.47 24.64 -0.41
C ILE A 490 28.23 25.10 -1.21
N THR A 491 28.44 25.45 -2.48
CA THR A 491 27.36 25.70 -3.44
C THR A 491 27.08 24.43 -4.25
N MET A 492 25.88 23.88 -4.13
CA MET A 492 25.49 22.70 -4.91
C MET A 492 25.37 23.05 -6.40
N THR A 493 26.04 22.27 -7.26
CA THR A 493 25.98 22.43 -8.72
C THR A 493 24.99 21.47 -9.37
N VAL A 494 24.78 20.29 -8.78
CA VAL A 494 23.85 19.24 -9.23
C VAL A 494 23.19 18.60 -8.01
N GLU A 495 21.87 18.46 -8.02
CA GLU A 495 21.13 17.75 -6.98
C GLU A 495 21.14 16.23 -7.24
N ALA A 496 21.30 15.44 -6.17
CA ALA A 496 21.19 13.99 -6.26
C ALA A 496 19.73 13.54 -6.15
N PRO A 497 19.30 12.44 -6.81
CA PRO A 497 17.90 11.98 -6.76
C PRO A 497 17.36 11.69 -5.34
N ASN A 498 18.26 11.38 -4.41
CA ASN A 498 17.98 11.02 -3.02
C ASN A 498 18.16 12.19 -2.03
N TYR A 499 18.54 13.38 -2.49
CA TYR A 499 18.79 14.52 -1.60
C TYR A 499 18.49 15.88 -2.25
N THR A 500 17.66 16.67 -1.57
CA THR A 500 17.35 18.07 -1.93
C THR A 500 17.44 18.94 -0.69
N THR A 501 18.04 20.12 -0.81
CA THR A 501 18.08 21.15 0.23
C THR A 501 16.71 21.79 0.43
N ARG A 502 16.47 22.26 1.67
CA ARG A 502 15.25 22.96 2.09
C ARG A 502 15.17 24.37 1.52
#